data_AF-A0A392N3I0-F1
#
_entry.id   AF-A0A392N3I0-F1
#
_cell.length_a   1.000
_cell.length_b   1.000
_cell.length_c   1.000
_cell.angle_alpha   90.00
_cell.angle_beta   90.00
_cell.angle_gamma   90.00
#
_symmetry.space_group_name_H-M   'P 1'
#
loop_
_entity.id
_entity.type
_entity.pdbx_description
1 polymer ?
#
loop_
_entity_poly.entity_id
_entity_poly.type
_entity_poly.pdbx_seq_one_letter_code
_entity_poly.pdbx_strand_id
1 'polypeptide(L)'
;FDFAPFMVLIIAILNDGTIMTISKDRVVPSPQPDSWKLREIFATGVVLGSYMALMTVVFFWLMKDTDFFSDKFGVRSIRHSPDEMMAALYLQVSIISQALIFVTRSRSWSFVERPGLLLLGAFMIAQLVATFIAVYANWSFARIKGMGWGWAGVIWVYSIVTYIPLDILKFVIRYVLSGKAWDNLLENKVIVPSN
;
A
#
# COMPACT_ATOMS: atom_id res chain seq x y z
N PHE A 1 -19.06 3.59 8.40
CA PHE A 1 -18.24 2.67 9.21
C PHE A 1 -17.22 3.55 9.89
N ASP A 2 -17.22 3.57 11.21
CA ASP A 2 -16.44 4.56 11.96
C ASP A 2 -15.15 3.91 12.42
N PHE A 3 -14.06 4.24 11.73
CA PHE A 3 -12.75 3.69 12.03
C PHE A 3 -12.25 4.22 13.38
N ALA A 4 -11.75 3.33 14.24
CA ALA A 4 -11.33 3.69 15.59
C ALA A 4 -10.07 4.58 15.54
N PRO A 5 -10.09 5.81 16.09
CA PRO A 5 -8.94 6.71 16.06
C PRO A 5 -7.68 6.12 16.68
N PHE A 6 -7.85 5.30 17.73
CA PHE A 6 -6.74 4.60 18.37
C PHE A 6 -6.02 3.63 17.41
N MET A 7 -6.75 2.95 16.52
CA MET A 7 -6.13 2.08 15.53
C MET A 7 -5.32 2.88 14.50
N VAL A 8 -5.79 4.07 14.12
CA VAL A 8 -5.03 5.00 13.26
C VAL A 8 -3.75 5.45 13.97
N LEU A 9 -3.83 5.75 15.27
CA LEU A 9 -2.67 6.10 16.08
C LEU A 9 -1.62 4.98 16.09
N ILE A 10 -2.03 3.72 16.25
CA ILE A 10 -1.11 2.59 16.20
C ILE A 10 -0.45 2.47 14.81
N ILE A 11 -1.21 2.63 13.73
CA ILE A 11 -0.65 2.67 12.37
C ILE A 11 0.39 3.79 12.25
N ALA A 12 0.08 5.00 12.72
CA ALA A 12 1.00 6.14 12.67
C ALA A 12 2.31 5.87 13.44
N ILE A 13 2.22 5.33 14.67
CA ILE A 13 3.40 5.01 15.48
C ILE A 13 4.28 3.95 14.82
N LEU A 14 3.67 2.87 14.30
CA LEU A 14 4.41 1.83 13.60
C LEU A 14 5.08 2.37 12.34
N ASN A 15 4.38 3.22 11.58
CA ASN A 15 4.91 3.82 10.36
C ASN A 15 6.08 4.77 10.66
N ASP A 16 5.95 5.66 11.64
CA ASP A 16 7.02 6.59 12.03
C ASP A 16 8.27 5.84 12.49
N GLY A 17 8.09 4.76 13.27
CA GLY A 17 9.19 3.89 13.68
C GLY A 17 9.94 3.29 12.49
N THR A 18 9.23 2.83 11.46
CA THR A 18 9.85 2.30 10.24
C THR A 18 10.49 3.38 9.37
N ILE A 19 9.91 4.57 9.29
CA ILE A 19 10.41 5.69 8.47
C ILE A 19 11.81 6.13 8.91
N MET A 20 12.14 6.03 10.20
CA MET A 20 13.49 6.36 10.69
C MET A 20 14.59 5.53 9.97
N THR A 21 14.27 4.30 9.54
CA THR A 21 15.22 3.45 8.81
C THR A 21 15.51 3.91 7.39
N ILE A 22 14.62 4.72 6.79
CA ILE A 22 14.81 5.28 5.44
C ILE A 22 16.04 6.20 5.39
N SER A 23 16.36 6.89 6.49
CA SER A 23 17.55 7.75 6.56
C SER A 23 18.88 7.00 6.40
N LYS A 24 18.90 5.70 6.71
CA LYS A 24 20.09 4.82 6.63
C LYS A 24 20.08 3.93 5.41
N ASP A 25 19.10 4.10 4.57
CA ASP A 25 18.87 3.21 3.46
C ASP A 25 19.66 3.61 2.20
N ARG A 26 20.07 2.61 1.41
CA ARG A 26 20.93 2.80 0.24
C ARG A 26 20.09 2.74 -1.04
N VAL A 27 19.90 3.88 -1.68
CA VAL A 27 19.18 4.02 -2.96
C VAL A 27 20.15 4.30 -4.12
N VAL A 28 19.78 3.87 -5.32
CA VAL A 28 20.56 4.14 -6.53
C VAL A 28 20.39 5.62 -6.92
N PRO A 29 21.49 6.39 -7.10
CA PRO A 29 21.40 7.80 -7.47
C PRO A 29 20.83 8.00 -8.89
N SER A 30 20.27 9.19 -9.14
CA SER A 30 19.80 9.57 -10.48
C SER A 30 20.98 9.67 -11.45
N PRO A 31 20.89 9.12 -12.68
CA PRO A 31 21.91 9.30 -13.71
C PRO A 31 21.92 10.71 -14.32
N GLN A 32 20.84 11.48 -14.14
CA GLN A 32 20.69 12.84 -14.63
C GLN A 32 20.44 13.80 -13.46
N PRO A 33 20.87 15.07 -13.56
CA PRO A 33 20.60 16.06 -12.52
C PRO A 33 19.09 16.20 -12.31
N ASP A 34 18.65 15.89 -11.09
CA ASP A 34 17.25 15.98 -10.69
C ASP A 34 17.02 17.35 -10.04
N SER A 35 16.01 18.07 -10.50
CA SER A 35 15.54 19.28 -9.81
C SER A 35 14.41 18.90 -8.86
N TRP A 36 14.20 19.68 -7.80
CA TRP A 36 13.13 19.39 -6.84
C TRP A 36 11.76 19.71 -7.44
N LYS A 37 11.22 18.78 -8.21
CA LYS A 37 9.93 18.94 -8.90
C LYS A 37 8.78 18.52 -8.00
N LEU A 38 8.42 19.40 -7.07
CA LEU A 38 7.32 19.18 -6.12
C LEU A 38 6.01 18.75 -6.79
N ARG A 39 5.67 19.33 -7.94
CA ARG A 39 4.44 18.98 -8.68
C ARG A 39 4.42 17.51 -9.09
N GLU A 40 5.55 16.96 -9.54
CA GLU A 40 5.66 15.56 -9.94
C GLU A 40 5.55 14.62 -8.72
N ILE A 41 6.17 15.01 -7.60
CA ILE A 41 6.12 14.26 -6.34
C ILE A 41 4.67 14.23 -5.80
N PHE A 42 3.99 15.37 -5.74
CA PHE A 42 2.61 15.44 -5.28
C PHE A 42 1.66 14.69 -6.19
N ALA A 43 1.79 14.82 -7.51
CA ALA A 43 0.96 14.07 -8.46
C ALA A 43 1.12 12.56 -8.28
N THR A 44 2.37 12.09 -8.13
CA THR A 44 2.65 10.67 -7.89
C THR A 44 2.06 10.20 -6.56
N GLY A 45 2.24 10.99 -5.49
CA GLY A 45 1.68 10.68 -4.18
C GLY A 45 0.16 10.60 -4.16
N VAL A 46 -0.53 11.56 -4.82
CA VAL A 46 -2.00 11.57 -4.91
C VAL A 46 -2.50 10.33 -5.65
N VAL A 47 -1.93 9.98 -6.81
CA VAL A 47 -2.42 8.84 -7.59
C VAL A 47 -2.20 7.51 -6.84
N LEU A 48 -1.01 7.30 -6.27
CA LEU A 48 -0.74 6.09 -5.48
C LEU A 48 -1.63 6.03 -4.23
N GLY A 49 -1.82 7.16 -3.55
CA GLY A 49 -2.72 7.29 -2.40
C GLY A 49 -4.17 6.99 -2.74
N SER A 50 -4.68 7.54 -3.83
CA SER A 50 -6.05 7.28 -4.32
C SER A 50 -6.26 5.81 -4.68
N TYR A 51 -5.27 5.18 -5.32
CA TYR A 51 -5.33 3.75 -5.61
C TYR A 51 -5.40 2.90 -4.32
N MET A 52 -4.54 3.18 -3.33
CA MET A 52 -4.59 2.44 -2.06
C MET A 52 -5.92 2.64 -1.35
N ALA A 53 -6.43 3.87 -1.30
CA ALA A 53 -7.74 4.17 -0.72
C ALA A 53 -8.87 3.40 -1.42
N LEU A 54 -8.85 3.37 -2.76
CA LEU A 54 -9.80 2.59 -3.55
C LEU A 54 -9.71 1.09 -3.22
N MET A 55 -8.50 0.53 -3.15
CA MET A 55 -8.31 -0.88 -2.81
C MET A 55 -8.74 -1.22 -1.37
N THR A 56 -8.59 -0.29 -0.42
CA THR A 56 -9.14 -0.46 0.94
C THR A 56 -10.67 -0.42 0.92
N VAL A 57 -11.29 0.44 0.10
CA VAL A 57 -12.75 0.48 -0.06
C VAL A 57 -13.28 -0.81 -0.70
N VAL A 58 -12.60 -1.30 -1.75
CA VAL A 58 -12.94 -2.58 -2.40
C VAL A 58 -12.82 -3.73 -1.40
N PHE A 59 -11.74 -3.77 -0.60
CA PHE A 59 -11.57 -4.76 0.45
C PHE A 59 -12.72 -4.72 1.46
N PHE A 60 -13.07 -3.52 1.93
CA PHE A 60 -14.17 -3.32 2.87
C PHE A 60 -15.51 -3.79 2.29
N TRP A 61 -15.80 -3.44 1.04
CA TRP A 61 -17.01 -3.84 0.33
C TRP A 61 -17.08 -5.36 0.16
N LEU A 62 -15.99 -6.00 -0.27
CA LEU A 62 -15.91 -7.46 -0.41
C LEU A 62 -16.13 -8.18 0.94
N MET A 63 -15.66 -7.61 2.04
CA MET A 63 -15.82 -8.18 3.38
C MET A 63 -17.21 -7.94 3.97
N LYS A 64 -17.81 -6.76 3.71
CA LYS A 64 -19.06 -6.32 4.35
C LYS A 64 -20.30 -6.70 3.57
N ASP A 65 -20.28 -6.61 2.25
CA ASP A 65 -21.49 -6.70 1.43
C ASP A 65 -21.55 -7.99 0.61
N THR A 66 -20.44 -8.74 0.53
CA THR A 66 -20.34 -10.02 -0.20
C THR A 66 -19.80 -11.14 0.69
N ASP A 67 -20.00 -12.39 0.28
CA ASP A 67 -19.44 -13.57 0.94
C ASP A 67 -18.15 -14.08 0.25
N PHE A 68 -17.54 -13.25 -0.62
CA PHE A 68 -16.38 -13.60 -1.44
C PHE A 68 -15.24 -14.26 -0.66
N PHE A 69 -14.86 -13.67 0.47
CA PHE A 69 -13.75 -14.18 1.28
C PHE A 69 -14.09 -15.51 1.95
N SER A 70 -15.31 -15.66 2.46
CA SER A 70 -15.77 -16.91 3.07
C SER A 70 -15.88 -18.03 2.04
N ASP A 71 -16.40 -17.75 0.84
CA ASP A 71 -16.57 -18.75 -0.22
C ASP A 71 -15.24 -19.18 -0.85
N LYS A 72 -14.30 -18.25 -1.07
CA LYS A 72 -13.02 -18.55 -1.72
C LYS A 72 -11.96 -19.11 -0.79
N PHE A 73 -11.90 -18.61 0.45
CA PHE A 73 -10.83 -18.96 1.38
C PHE A 73 -11.31 -19.83 2.55
N GLY A 74 -12.61 -20.13 2.63
CA GLY A 74 -13.17 -20.96 3.71
C GLY A 74 -13.08 -20.32 5.09
N VAL A 75 -12.90 -18.99 5.16
CA VAL A 75 -12.78 -18.26 6.42
C VAL A 75 -14.16 -17.95 7.00
N ARG A 76 -14.25 -17.90 8.34
CA ARG A 76 -15.48 -17.52 9.06
C ARG A 76 -15.98 -16.15 8.57
N SER A 77 -17.27 -15.97 8.37
CA SER A 77 -17.78 -14.63 8.01
C SER A 77 -17.70 -13.69 9.21
N ILE A 78 -17.07 -12.52 9.01
CA ILE A 78 -16.95 -11.45 10.03
C ILE A 78 -17.87 -10.26 9.75
N ARG A 79 -18.75 -10.39 8.76
CA ARG A 79 -19.69 -9.36 8.28
C ARG A 79 -20.53 -8.74 9.39
N HIS A 80 -20.95 -9.55 10.36
CA HIS A 80 -21.82 -9.13 11.46
C HIS A 80 -21.05 -8.64 12.70
N SER A 81 -19.72 -8.63 12.68
CA SER A 81 -18.88 -8.19 13.79
C SER A 81 -18.08 -6.94 13.39
N PRO A 82 -18.55 -5.73 13.72
CA PRO A 82 -17.85 -4.49 13.35
C PRO A 82 -16.44 -4.40 13.94
N ASP A 83 -16.22 -4.98 15.12
CA ASP A 83 -14.93 -4.93 15.81
C ASP A 83 -13.90 -5.90 15.19
N GLU A 84 -14.35 -7.02 14.61
CA GLU A 84 -13.48 -7.93 13.83
C GLU A 84 -13.19 -7.35 12.44
N MET A 85 -14.17 -6.69 11.83
CA MET A 85 -13.96 -5.91 10.60
C MET A 85 -12.97 -4.76 10.82
N MET A 86 -12.96 -4.14 12.00
CA MET A 86 -11.97 -3.13 12.39
C MET A 86 -10.55 -3.72 12.39
N ALA A 87 -10.37 -4.90 12.99
CA ALA A 87 -9.08 -5.59 13.00
C ALA A 87 -8.61 -5.91 11.56
N ALA A 88 -9.53 -6.34 10.70
CA ALA A 88 -9.24 -6.67 9.31
C ALA A 88 -8.80 -5.44 8.50
N LEU A 89 -9.54 -4.35 8.59
CA LEU A 89 -9.19 -3.10 7.93
C LEU A 89 -7.90 -2.51 8.46
N TYR A 90 -7.70 -2.52 9.78
CA TYR A 90 -6.46 -2.07 10.40
C TYR A 90 -5.25 -2.81 9.85
N LEU A 91 -5.31 -4.15 9.76
CA LEU A 91 -4.20 -4.94 9.24
C LEU A 91 -3.94 -4.63 7.76
N GLN A 92 -4.98 -4.55 6.95
CA GLN A 92 -4.85 -4.26 5.51
C GLN A 92 -4.22 -2.88 5.27
N VAL A 93 -4.69 -1.85 5.99
CA VAL A 93 -4.15 -0.49 5.88
C VAL A 93 -2.72 -0.43 6.42
N SER A 94 -2.41 -1.13 7.51
CA SER A 94 -1.05 -1.22 8.06
C SER A 94 -0.06 -1.83 7.07
N ILE A 95 -0.40 -2.96 6.44
CA ILE A 95 0.48 -3.62 5.46
C ILE A 95 0.70 -2.72 4.25
N ILE A 96 -0.37 -2.23 3.63
CA ILE A 96 -0.24 -1.47 2.36
C ILE A 96 0.47 -0.13 2.56
N SER A 97 0.22 0.55 3.70
CA SER A 97 0.86 1.85 3.99
C SER A 97 2.37 1.72 4.20
N GLN A 98 2.84 0.69 4.90
CA GLN A 98 4.27 0.43 5.04
C GLN A 98 4.89 -0.11 3.76
N ALA A 99 4.18 -0.99 3.05
CA ALA A 99 4.68 -1.56 1.81
C ALA A 99 4.93 -0.48 0.75
N LEU A 100 4.15 0.61 0.74
CA LEU A 100 4.36 1.75 -0.16
C LEU A 100 5.80 2.29 -0.12
N ILE A 101 6.50 2.21 1.02
CA ILE A 101 7.90 2.64 1.15
C ILE A 101 8.79 1.90 0.14
N PHE A 102 8.52 0.62 -0.15
CA PHE A 102 9.28 -0.16 -1.13
C PHE A 102 9.03 0.26 -2.58
N VAL A 103 7.84 0.79 -2.87
CA VAL A 103 7.48 1.32 -4.18
C VAL A 103 8.09 2.70 -4.39
N THR A 104 8.02 3.57 -3.39
CA THR A 104 8.47 4.97 -3.50
C THR A 104 9.99 5.11 -3.47
N ARG A 105 10.69 4.24 -2.74
CA ARG A 105 12.16 4.19 -2.74
C ARG A 105 12.77 3.80 -4.08
N SER A 106 12.06 2.96 -4.85
CA SER A 106 12.65 2.21 -5.96
C SER A 106 12.47 2.97 -7.27
N ARG A 107 13.55 3.09 -8.06
CA ARG A 107 13.46 3.71 -9.38
C ARG A 107 12.94 2.71 -10.43
N SER A 108 13.38 1.48 -10.36
CA SER A 108 12.91 0.32 -11.13
C SER A 108 11.84 -0.44 -10.34
N TRP A 109 11.62 -1.71 -10.66
CA TRP A 109 10.70 -2.59 -9.94
C TRP A 109 11.15 -2.74 -8.49
N SER A 110 10.21 -2.60 -7.56
CA SER A 110 10.49 -2.67 -6.12
C SER A 110 11.08 -4.01 -5.69
N PHE A 111 10.75 -5.10 -6.39
CA PHE A 111 11.29 -6.45 -6.16
C PHE A 111 12.73 -6.62 -6.65
N VAL A 112 13.16 -5.82 -7.64
CA VAL A 112 14.51 -5.91 -8.23
C VAL A 112 15.50 -5.09 -7.41
N GLU A 113 15.09 -3.91 -6.95
CA GLU A 113 15.91 -3.06 -6.09
C GLU A 113 15.85 -3.52 -4.64
N ARG A 114 16.85 -4.30 -4.22
CA ARG A 114 16.93 -4.84 -2.85
C ARG A 114 16.88 -3.70 -1.82
N PRO A 115 15.89 -3.69 -0.90
CA PRO A 115 15.87 -2.73 0.18
C PRO A 115 17.02 -2.98 1.16
N GLY A 116 17.46 -1.94 1.88
CA GLY A 116 18.39 -2.12 2.98
C GLY A 116 17.86 -3.12 4.01
N LEU A 117 18.74 -3.97 4.56
CA LEU A 117 18.37 -5.00 5.54
C LEU A 117 17.67 -4.41 6.77
N LEU A 118 18.02 -3.17 7.16
CA LEU A 118 17.38 -2.46 8.25
C LEU A 118 15.91 -2.11 7.96
N LEU A 119 15.60 -1.66 6.74
CA LEU A 119 14.23 -1.35 6.33
C LEU A 119 13.38 -2.62 6.26
N LEU A 120 13.93 -3.70 5.70
CA LEU A 120 13.24 -4.98 5.65
C LEU A 120 12.99 -5.53 7.07
N GLY A 121 14.00 -5.48 7.95
CA GLY A 121 13.86 -5.89 9.34
C GLY A 121 12.81 -5.08 10.10
N ALA A 122 12.80 -3.75 9.93
CA ALA A 122 11.81 -2.87 10.54
C ALA A 122 10.40 -3.15 10.03
N PHE A 123 10.23 -3.36 8.72
CA PHE A 123 8.96 -3.77 8.13
C PHE A 123 8.48 -5.10 8.73
N MET A 124 9.34 -6.12 8.78
CA MET A 124 8.98 -7.41 9.34
C MET A 124 8.55 -7.31 10.80
N ILE A 125 9.28 -6.57 11.63
CA ILE A 125 8.93 -6.37 13.04
C ILE A 125 7.60 -5.63 13.17
N ALA A 126 7.42 -4.52 12.47
CA ALA A 126 6.20 -3.73 12.55
C ALA A 126 4.98 -4.51 12.06
N GLN A 127 5.11 -5.27 10.97
CA GLN A 127 4.03 -6.07 10.42
C GLN A 127 3.72 -7.32 11.25
N LEU A 128 4.72 -7.91 11.91
CA LEU A 128 4.48 -8.95 12.92
C LEU A 128 3.64 -8.36 14.06
N VAL A 129 4.05 -7.24 14.65
CA VAL A 129 3.30 -6.57 15.73
C VAL A 129 1.87 -6.23 15.27
N ALA A 130 1.71 -5.65 14.08
CA ALA A 130 0.38 -5.34 13.53
C ALA A 130 -0.48 -6.59 13.35
N THR A 131 0.10 -7.68 12.85
CA THR A 131 -0.62 -8.96 12.69
C THR A 131 -1.04 -9.53 14.04
N PHE A 132 -0.16 -9.51 15.05
CA PHE A 132 -0.50 -9.97 16.40
C PHE A 132 -1.64 -9.15 17.03
N ILE A 133 -1.61 -7.82 16.87
CA ILE A 133 -2.71 -6.94 17.32
C ILE A 133 -4.01 -7.34 16.62
N ALA A 134 -4.00 -7.47 15.29
CA ALA A 134 -5.19 -7.80 14.53
C ALA A 134 -5.76 -9.20 14.86
N VAL A 135 -4.90 -10.15 15.19
CA VAL A 135 -5.31 -11.54 15.49
C VAL A 135 -5.83 -11.69 16.92
N TYR A 136 -5.21 -11.03 17.90
CA TYR A 136 -5.46 -11.32 19.33
C TYR A 136 -6.06 -10.16 20.14
N ALA A 137 -6.01 -8.92 19.66
CA ALA A 137 -6.48 -7.80 20.46
C ALA A 137 -7.99 -7.90 20.75
N ASN A 138 -8.36 -7.63 22.00
CA ASN A 138 -9.76 -7.53 22.41
C ASN A 138 -9.90 -6.29 23.30
N TRP A 139 -9.95 -5.13 22.66
CA TRP A 139 -9.97 -3.84 23.34
C TRP A 139 -11.29 -3.13 23.07
N SER A 140 -12.16 -3.16 24.08
CA SER A 140 -13.47 -2.48 24.03
C SER A 140 -13.32 -0.97 23.74
N PHE A 141 -12.32 -0.31 24.32
CA PHE A 141 -12.08 1.12 24.11
C PHE A 141 -11.66 1.46 22.66
N ALA A 142 -10.99 0.52 21.96
CA ALA A 142 -10.51 0.71 20.60
C ALA A 142 -11.41 0.07 19.55
N ARG A 143 -12.57 -0.50 19.96
CA ARG A 143 -13.53 -1.18 19.07
C ARG A 143 -12.85 -2.22 18.16
N ILE A 144 -11.94 -2.99 18.73
CA ILE A 144 -11.20 -4.03 18.01
C ILE A 144 -11.36 -5.37 18.72
N LYS A 145 -11.66 -6.39 17.93
CA LYS A 145 -11.72 -7.79 18.35
C LYS A 145 -10.91 -8.65 17.39
N GLY A 146 -10.14 -9.57 17.96
CA GLY A 146 -9.26 -10.46 17.22
C GLY A 146 -10.00 -11.26 16.15
N MET A 147 -9.57 -11.14 14.90
CA MET A 147 -10.22 -11.80 13.76
C MET A 147 -9.73 -13.25 13.54
N GLY A 148 -8.58 -13.61 14.11
CA GLY A 148 -7.95 -14.92 13.96
C GLY A 148 -6.97 -15.02 12.77
N TRP A 149 -6.12 -16.05 12.77
CA TRP A 149 -5.05 -16.23 11.77
C TRP A 149 -5.54 -16.50 10.36
N GLY A 150 -6.70 -17.17 10.20
CA GLY A 150 -7.28 -17.41 8.87
C GLY A 150 -7.53 -16.12 8.11
N TRP A 151 -8.16 -15.13 8.77
CA TRP A 151 -8.36 -13.80 8.20
C TRP A 151 -7.06 -13.04 8.00
N ALA A 152 -6.11 -13.14 8.94
CA ALA A 152 -4.80 -12.51 8.76
C ALA A 152 -4.10 -12.99 7.48
N GLY A 153 -4.13 -14.30 7.20
CA GLY A 153 -3.58 -14.86 5.97
C GLY A 153 -4.25 -14.32 4.71
N VAL A 154 -5.59 -14.26 4.69
CA VAL A 154 -6.36 -13.68 3.56
C VAL A 154 -5.99 -12.23 3.32
N ILE A 155 -5.84 -11.43 4.38
CA ILE A 155 -5.47 -10.02 4.29
C ILE A 155 -4.04 -9.85 3.77
N TRP A 156 -3.11 -10.70 4.21
CA TRP A 156 -1.75 -10.72 3.66
C TRP A 156 -1.76 -11.01 2.15
N VAL A 157 -2.50 -12.03 1.72
CA VAL A 157 -2.65 -12.37 0.29
C VAL A 157 -3.25 -11.20 -0.48
N TYR A 158 -4.35 -10.62 0.02
CA TYR A 158 -4.97 -9.44 -0.60
C TYR A 158 -3.99 -8.26 -0.72
N SER A 159 -3.22 -8.01 0.34
CA SER A 159 -2.24 -6.91 0.39
C SER A 159 -1.09 -7.14 -0.60
N ILE A 160 -0.60 -8.37 -0.75
CA ILE A 160 0.43 -8.73 -1.74
C ILE A 160 -0.11 -8.53 -3.16
N VAL A 161 -1.33 -9.01 -3.44
CA VAL A 161 -1.95 -8.85 -4.77
C VAL A 161 -2.15 -7.38 -5.11
N THR A 162 -2.63 -6.57 -4.17
CA THR A 162 -2.85 -5.13 -4.36
C THR A 162 -1.56 -4.31 -4.40
N TYR A 163 -0.45 -4.84 -3.87
CA TYR A 163 0.86 -4.21 -3.94
C TYR A 163 1.46 -4.24 -5.35
N ILE A 164 1.30 -5.32 -6.11
CA ILE A 164 1.94 -5.48 -7.43
C ILE A 164 1.58 -4.34 -8.41
N PRO A 165 0.30 -3.93 -8.56
CA PRO A 165 -0.04 -2.83 -9.47
C PRO A 165 0.53 -1.46 -9.09
N LEU A 166 0.99 -1.25 -7.84
CA LEU A 166 1.59 0.03 -7.44
C LEU A 166 2.86 0.34 -8.24
N ASP A 167 3.68 -0.66 -8.54
CA ASP A 167 4.87 -0.48 -9.37
C ASP A 167 4.51 -0.10 -10.81
N ILE A 168 3.44 -0.70 -11.35
CA ILE A 168 2.93 -0.37 -12.70
C ILE A 168 2.44 1.09 -12.73
N LEU A 169 1.62 1.48 -11.75
CA LEU A 169 1.12 2.86 -11.63
C LEU A 169 2.27 3.86 -11.50
N LYS A 170 3.27 3.55 -10.67
CA LYS A 170 4.48 4.36 -10.52
C LYS A 170 5.18 4.60 -11.86
N PHE A 171 5.34 3.57 -12.70
CA PHE A 171 5.96 3.74 -14.02
C PHE A 171 5.11 4.56 -14.98
N VAL A 172 3.79 4.32 -15.01
CA VAL A 172 2.85 5.07 -15.85
C VAL A 172 2.90 6.56 -15.50
N ILE A 173 2.84 6.90 -14.20
CA ILE A 173 2.87 8.29 -13.73
C ILE A 173 4.19 8.96 -14.14
N ARG A 174 5.34 8.31 -13.91
CA ARG A 174 6.64 8.88 -14.30
C ARG A 174 6.77 9.06 -15.80
N TYR A 175 6.26 8.11 -16.59
CA TYR A 175 6.27 8.23 -18.04
C TYR A 175 5.46 9.43 -18.51
N VAL A 176 4.24 9.61 -17.98
CA VAL A 176 3.37 10.75 -18.29
C VAL A 176 4.02 12.08 -17.87
N LEU A 177 4.60 12.14 -16.67
CA LEU A 177 5.24 13.35 -16.14
C LEU A 177 6.57 13.70 -16.84
N SER A 178 7.27 12.70 -17.39
CA SER A 178 8.54 12.91 -18.09
C SER A 178 8.42 13.65 -19.43
N GLY A 179 7.20 13.95 -19.89
CA GLY A 179 6.96 14.63 -21.18
C GLY A 179 7.10 13.71 -22.40
N LYS A 180 7.75 12.54 -22.27
CA LYS A 180 7.88 11.53 -23.34
C LYS A 180 6.56 11.10 -23.96
N ALA A 181 5.48 11.09 -23.18
CA ALA A 181 4.14 10.82 -23.70
C ALA A 181 3.68 11.88 -24.71
N TRP A 182 4.01 13.15 -24.47
CA TRP A 182 3.67 14.25 -25.37
C TRP A 182 4.57 14.27 -26.61
N ASP A 183 5.88 14.03 -26.43
CA ASP A 183 6.84 13.96 -27.53
C ASP A 183 6.50 12.84 -28.52
N ASN A 184 6.19 11.63 -28.01
CA ASN A 184 5.76 10.50 -28.83
C ASN A 184 4.42 10.76 -29.56
N LEU A 185 3.50 11.52 -28.96
CA LEU A 185 2.23 11.89 -29.60
C LEU A 185 2.42 12.96 -30.69
N LEU A 186 3.37 13.89 -30.50
CA LEU A 186 3.73 14.90 -31.49
C LEU A 186 4.52 14.29 -32.65
N GLU A 187 5.50 13.42 -32.41
CA GLU A 187 6.25 12.71 -33.47
C GLU A 187 5.31 11.86 -34.34
N ASN A 188 4.38 11.10 -33.73
CA ASN A 188 3.41 10.31 -34.49
C ASN A 188 2.43 11.16 -35.34
N LYS A 189 2.17 12.42 -34.96
CA LYS A 189 1.37 13.34 -35.78
C LYS A 189 2.14 13.95 -36.94
N VAL A 190 3.46 14.12 -36.82
CA VAL A 190 4.32 14.66 -37.90
C VAL A 190 4.61 13.59 -38.96
N ILE A 191 4.50 12.30 -38.63
CA ILE A 191 4.76 11.17 -39.54
C ILE A 191 3.55 10.83 -40.45
N VAL A 192 2.44 11.59 -40.41
CA VAL A 192 1.39 11.44 -41.45
C VAL A 192 1.91 12.09 -42.74
N PRO A 193 2.22 11.32 -43.80
CA PRO A 193 2.75 11.89 -45.02
C PRO A 193 1.68 12.77 -45.66
N SER A 194 2.04 14.01 -45.97
CA SER A 194 1.25 14.85 -46.86
C SER A 194 1.18 14.16 -48.22
N ASN A 195 0.05 13.52 -48.52
CA ASN A 195 -0.34 13.13 -49.87
C ASN A 195 -0.76 14.35 -50.67
#